data_AF-A0A1A9BPE7-F1
#
_entry.id   AF-A0A1A9BPE7-F1
#
_cell.length_a   1.000
_cell.length_b   1.000
_cell.length_c   1.000
_cell.angle_alpha   90.00
_cell.angle_beta   90.00
_cell.angle_gamma   90.00
#
_symmetry.space_group_name_H-M   'P 1'
#
loop_
_entity.id
_entity.type
_entity.pdbx_description
1 polymer ?
#
loop_
_entity_poly.entity_id
_entity_poly.type
_entity_poly.pdbx_seq_one_letter_code
_entity_poly.pdbx_strand_id
1 'polypeptide(L)'
;MNRKPTPASEARDLRALLATVVDALTLPYDLDDYDQRLLRRAGLVRVLVSEALKENPDSLGWNVDYLRTKLTAEQAEQAERGEGR
;
A
#
# COMPACT_ATOMS: atom_id res chain seq x y z
N MET A 1 5.36 15.81 23.17
CA MET A 1 3.93 16.03 23.48
C MET A 1 3.15 14.83 22.99
N ASN A 2 2.70 13.97 23.91
CA ASN A 2 2.00 12.73 23.57
C ASN A 2 0.49 13.05 23.47
N ARG A 3 0.03 13.51 22.29
CA ARG A 3 -1.41 13.69 22.06
C ARG A 3 -1.96 12.35 21.58
N LYS A 4 -2.77 11.70 22.42
CA LYS A 4 -3.56 10.56 21.95
C LYS A 4 -4.39 11.01 20.74
N PRO A 5 -4.42 10.20 19.66
CA PRO A 5 -5.28 10.49 18.52
C PRO A 5 -6.73 10.57 18.98
N THR A 6 -7.50 11.42 18.30
CA THR A 6 -8.94 11.55 18.55
C THR A 6 -9.71 10.52 17.71
N PRO A 7 -10.92 10.09 18.11
CA PRO A 7 -11.72 9.14 17.33
C PRO A 7 -11.95 9.58 15.87
N ALA A 8 -12.04 10.89 15.63
CA ALA A 8 -12.18 11.45 14.29
C ALA A 8 -10.91 11.29 13.44
N SER A 9 -9.71 11.40 14.03
CA SER A 9 -8.46 11.09 13.33
C SER A 9 -8.35 9.59 13.05
N GLU A 10 -8.59 8.73 14.04
CA GLU A 10 -8.54 7.27 13.84
C GLU A 10 -9.45 6.80 12.68
N ALA A 11 -10.67 7.35 12.60
CA ALA A 11 -11.59 7.04 11.51
C ALA A 11 -11.17 7.63 10.15
N ARG A 12 -10.49 8.79 10.11
CA ARG A 12 -9.94 9.36 8.86
C ARG A 12 -8.85 8.46 8.31
N ASP A 13 -8.05 7.92 9.19
CA ASP A 13 -6.84 7.24 8.82
C ASP A 13 -7.05 5.76 8.52
N LEU A 14 -8.04 5.15 9.17
CA LEU A 14 -8.62 3.88 8.70
C LEU A 14 -9.16 4.01 7.27
N ARG A 15 -9.88 5.09 6.94
CA ARG A 15 -10.36 5.33 5.56
C ARG A 15 -9.21 5.51 4.58
N ALA A 16 -8.16 6.23 4.96
CA ALA A 16 -6.97 6.41 4.12
C ALA A 16 -6.26 5.07 3.84
N LEU A 17 -6.14 4.21 4.86
CA LEU A 17 -5.60 2.86 4.71
C LEU A 17 -6.44 2.03 3.74
N LEU A 18 -7.76 1.99 3.93
CA LEU A 18 -8.67 1.24 3.07
C LEU A 18 -8.64 1.74 1.62
N ALA A 19 -8.62 3.04 1.40
CA ALA A 19 -8.50 3.63 0.06
C ALA A 19 -7.19 3.18 -0.62
N THR A 20 -6.07 3.23 0.11
CA THR A 20 -4.76 2.81 -0.43
C THR A 20 -4.73 1.32 -0.77
N VAL A 21 -5.41 0.47 0.02
CA VAL A 21 -5.55 -0.97 -0.28
C VAL A 21 -6.34 -1.20 -1.57
N VAL A 22 -7.45 -0.48 -1.75
CA VAL A 22 -8.27 -0.56 -2.97
C VAL A 22 -7.45 -0.12 -4.18
N ASP A 23 -6.74 0.99 -4.09
CA ASP A 23 -5.90 1.50 -5.17
C ASP A 23 -4.79 0.51 -5.54
N ALA A 24 -4.16 -0.14 -4.56
CA ALA A 24 -3.13 -1.13 -4.82
C ALA A 24 -3.66 -2.35 -5.59
N LEU A 25 -4.89 -2.77 -5.32
CA LEU A 25 -5.52 -3.93 -5.96
C LEU A 25 -6.26 -3.56 -7.25
N THR A 26 -6.36 -2.28 -7.59
CA THR A 26 -6.99 -1.80 -8.82
C THR A 26 -5.94 -1.64 -9.90
N LEU A 27 -5.89 -2.60 -10.81
CA LEU A 27 -4.97 -2.62 -11.95
C LEU A 27 -5.76 -2.62 -13.27
N PRO A 28 -5.26 -1.96 -14.34
CA PRO A 28 -5.80 -2.12 -15.68
C PRO A 28 -5.70 -3.58 -16.13
N TYR A 29 -6.82 -4.17 -16.56
CA TYR A 29 -6.89 -5.59 -16.96
C TYR A 29 -6.15 -5.91 -18.26
N ASP A 30 -5.78 -4.90 -19.03
CA ASP A 30 -5.09 -4.99 -20.31
C ASP A 30 -3.56 -5.08 -20.18
N LEU A 31 -3.03 -5.10 -18.96
CA LEU A 31 -1.61 -5.30 -18.73
C LEU A 31 -1.19 -6.74 -19.07
N ASP A 32 -0.15 -6.88 -19.90
CA ASP A 32 0.43 -8.19 -20.26
C ASP A 32 0.93 -8.99 -19.04
N ASP A 33 1.27 -8.30 -17.93
CA ASP A 33 1.74 -8.88 -16.68
C ASP A 33 0.69 -8.84 -15.54
N TYR A 34 -0.60 -8.61 -15.88
CA TYR A 34 -1.69 -8.38 -14.91
C TYR A 34 -1.68 -9.35 -13.73
N ASP A 35 -1.69 -10.65 -13.99
CA ASP A 35 -1.77 -11.68 -12.95
C ASP A 35 -0.57 -11.66 -12.01
N GLN A 36 0.65 -11.55 -12.57
CA GLN A 36 1.88 -11.46 -11.77
C GLN A 36 1.89 -10.20 -10.91
N ARG A 37 1.41 -9.09 -11.48
CA ARG A 37 1.38 -7.79 -10.84
C ARG A 37 0.35 -7.75 -9.71
N LEU A 38 -0.84 -8.29 -9.95
CA LEU A 38 -1.89 -8.42 -8.94
C LEU A 38 -1.42 -9.32 -7.79
N LEU A 39 -0.75 -10.44 -8.07
CA LEU A 39 -0.18 -11.32 -7.05
C LEU A 39 0.87 -10.61 -6.18
N ARG A 40 1.79 -9.87 -6.81
CA ARG A 40 2.80 -9.08 -6.09
C ARG A 40 2.15 -8.04 -5.17
N ARG A 41 1.17 -7.29 -5.68
CA ARG A 41 0.47 -6.26 -4.90
C ARG A 41 -0.40 -6.83 -3.79
N ALA A 42 -1.08 -7.95 -4.04
CA ALA A 42 -1.81 -8.68 -3.01
C ALA A 42 -0.89 -9.14 -1.88
N GLY A 43 0.33 -9.59 -2.19
CA GLY A 43 1.36 -9.91 -1.21
C GLY A 43 1.73 -8.71 -0.33
N LEU A 44 1.95 -7.54 -0.93
CA LEU A 44 2.27 -6.30 -0.20
C LEU A 44 1.11 -5.86 0.70
N VAL A 45 -0.12 -5.89 0.20
CA VAL A 45 -1.33 -5.58 0.97
C VAL A 45 -1.48 -6.53 2.16
N ARG A 46 -1.25 -7.83 1.95
CA ARG A 46 -1.32 -8.83 3.03
C ARG A 46 -0.32 -8.53 4.14
N VAL A 47 0.92 -8.19 3.80
CA VAL A 47 1.96 -7.82 4.79
C VAL A 47 1.52 -6.56 5.54
N LEU A 48 1.10 -5.51 4.81
CA LEU A 48 0.61 -4.26 5.38
C LEU A 48 -0.50 -4.48 6.41
N VAL A 49 -1.54 -5.20 6.03
CA VAL A 49 -2.71 -5.46 6.90
C VAL A 49 -2.31 -6.32 8.09
N SER A 50 -1.49 -7.35 7.87
CA SER A 50 -1.04 -8.22 8.97
C SER A 50 -0.23 -7.44 10.01
N GLU A 51 0.62 -6.52 9.59
CA GLU A 51 1.38 -5.65 10.51
C GLU A 51 0.48 -4.62 11.21
N ALA A 52 -0.47 -4.01 10.50
CA ALA A 52 -1.43 -3.08 11.09
C ALA A 52 -2.31 -3.73 12.16
N LEU A 53 -2.62 -5.02 12.02
CA LEU A 53 -3.44 -5.79 12.96
C LEU A 53 -2.70 -6.25 14.23
N LYS A 54 -1.36 -6.20 14.28
CA LYS A 54 -0.57 -6.69 15.43
C LYS A 54 -0.63 -5.79 16.68
N GLU A 55 -1.61 -4.91 16.79
CA GLU A 55 -1.88 -4.01 17.94
C GLU A 55 -0.66 -3.24 18.48
N ASN A 56 0.35 -2.99 17.65
CA ASN A 56 1.47 -2.14 18.00
C ASN A 56 1.57 -0.97 17.01
N PRO A 57 0.75 0.09 17.21
CA PRO A 57 0.71 1.24 16.31
C PRO A 57 2.04 1.99 16.22
N ASP A 58 3.00 1.72 17.12
CA ASP A 58 4.34 2.32 17.08
C ASP A 58 5.38 1.42 16.39
N SER A 59 5.09 0.15 16.17
CA SER A 59 5.99 -0.77 15.45
C SER A 59 6.08 -0.42 13.96
N LEU A 60 4.98 0.09 13.39
CA LEU A 60 4.77 0.47 11.99
C LEU A 60 3.55 1.41 11.91
N GLY A 61 3.58 2.58 12.57
CA GLY A 61 2.45 3.51 12.56
C GLY A 61 1.96 3.82 11.15
N TRP A 62 0.86 3.21 10.76
CA TRP A 62 0.14 3.43 9.50
C TRP A 62 1.00 3.48 8.24
N ASN A 63 1.40 2.29 7.80
CA ASN A 63 2.23 2.02 6.61
C ASN A 63 1.60 2.38 5.23
N VAL A 64 0.68 3.35 5.15
CA VAL A 64 0.25 3.92 3.85
C VAL A 64 1.46 4.44 3.08
N ASP A 65 2.39 5.11 3.75
CA ASP A 65 3.60 5.63 3.13
C ASP A 65 4.56 4.53 2.68
N TYR A 66 4.62 3.41 3.41
CA TYR A 66 5.37 2.23 2.99
C TYR A 66 4.78 1.61 1.73
N LEU A 67 3.45 1.39 1.70
CA LEU A 67 2.78 0.83 0.52
C LEU A 67 2.94 1.76 -0.68
N ARG A 68 2.75 3.07 -0.50
CA ARG A 68 3.02 4.08 -1.54
C ARG A 68 4.45 4.01 -2.04
N THR A 69 5.43 3.97 -1.16
CA THR A 69 6.86 3.88 -1.55
C THR A 69 7.13 2.63 -2.39
N LYS A 70 6.57 1.47 -2.00
CA LYS A 70 6.72 0.23 -2.78
C LYS A 70 6.00 0.27 -4.13
N LEU A 71 4.82 0.87 -4.20
CA LEU A 71 4.10 1.06 -5.47
C LEU A 71 4.83 2.03 -6.40
N THR A 72 5.36 3.13 -5.89
CA THR A 72 6.16 4.08 -6.68
C THR A 72 7.45 3.43 -7.19
N ALA A 73 8.14 2.64 -6.36
CA ALA A 73 9.33 1.91 -6.79
C ALA A 73 9.00 0.89 -7.89
N GLU A 74 7.89 0.14 -7.76
CA GLU A 74 7.41 -0.77 -8.80
C GLU A 74 7.10 -0.03 -10.12
N GLN A 75 6.50 1.17 -10.05
CA GLN A 75 6.24 1.99 -11.24
C GLN A 75 7.53 2.48 -11.89
N ALA A 76 8.51 2.93 -11.11
CA ALA A 76 9.80 3.42 -11.59
C ALA A 76 10.63 2.30 -12.26
N GLU A 77 10.74 1.13 -11.63
CA GLU A 77 11.45 -0.04 -12.19
C GLU A 77 10.88 -0.47 -13.55
N GLN A 78 9.57 -0.28 -13.77
CA GLN A 78 8.92 -0.65 -15.03
C GLN A 78 9.07 0.42 -16.11
N ALA A 79 9.15 1.70 -15.75
CA ALA A 79 9.51 2.77 -16.68
C ALA A 79 10.92 2.53 -17.25
N GLU A 80 11.88 2.17 -16.40
CA GLU A 80 13.26 1.84 -16.81
C GLU A 80 13.34 0.60 -17.70
N ARG A 81 12.48 -0.41 -17.49
CA ARG A 81 12.40 -1.59 -18.38
C ARG A 81 11.67 -1.31 -19.70
N GLY A 82 10.78 -0.31 -19.74
CA GLY A 82 10.05 0.10 -20.93
C GLY A 82 10.88 0.95 -21.90
N GLU A 83 11.83 1.76 -21.38
CA GLU A 83 12.74 2.58 -22.20
C GLU A 83 13.93 1.79 -22.79
N GLY A 84 14.12 0.54 -22.37
CA GLY A 84 15.18 -0.35 -22.84
C GLY A 84 14.84 -1.23 -24.05
N ARG A 85 13.75 -0.95 -24.77
CA ARG A 85 13.27 -1.76 -25.92
C ARG A 85 13.20 -0.95 -27.21
#